data_AF-A0A4W5KI50-F1
#
_entry.id   AF-A0A4W5KI50-F1
#
_cell.length_a   1.000
_cell.length_b   1.000
_cell.length_c   1.000
_cell.angle_alpha   90.00
_cell.angle_beta   90.00
_cell.angle_gamma   90.00
#
_symmetry.space_group_name_H-M   'P 1'
#
loop_
_entity.id
_entity.type
_entity.pdbx_description
1 polymer ?
#
loop_
_entity_poly.entity_id
_entity_poly.type
_entity_poly.pdbx_seq_one_letter_code
_entity_poly.pdbx_strand_id
1 'polypeptide(L)'
;MYLLCICRLAGCQLIEASCELLVSALSSNSSNLRELDMSNNDLKDSGVKLLSAGLGNPHCKLETLKLSGCGVTEEGCAALVSALRSNPSHLRELDLSANDLGDSIQHVSLGLEDSIWRLEILRLPGCKLTEASCEVLASALSSSSHLRELDLSNNDLLDSGVKLLFAGLGNSPCQLEVLRLPGCKLTEASCEVLASALSSSSHLRELDLSNNDLLDSGVKLLSAGLGNSPCQLEILRLAFCEVTEEGCASLASALKSNPSHLRELDLSYNHPGDSGLRLLSAGLEDPHCRLEKLNVEHGGQYTIKHGLRKYGCDLTLDPNTAHRNLSLSEENRKVTWRIEEQLYPDHPERFQDFDQVLCSEGLSGRCYWEVEWSGRGAHIGVAYKGINRSGRGDDSGLGPSDKAWCLVFWDDHYSAWLNKKLTTIPSPFSPPSNRVGLYLDWPAGTVSFYKVCSDTLTHLHTFHTTFTEPLYPGMFVWCHSSVSLCQVGVPVSNTT
;
A
#
# COMPACT_ATOMS: atom_id res chain seq x y z
N MET A 1 -26.13 23.09 15.35
CA MET A 1 -25.29 21.90 15.56
C MET A 1 -25.82 20.81 14.65
N TYR A 2 -25.39 20.81 13.38
CA TYR A 2 -25.80 19.78 12.42
C TYR A 2 -24.98 18.53 12.75
N LEU A 3 -25.61 17.45 13.21
CA LEU A 3 -24.94 16.16 13.22
C LEU A 3 -24.63 15.80 11.76
N LEU A 4 -23.34 15.73 11.41
CA LEU A 4 -22.93 14.96 10.24
C LEU A 4 -23.45 13.54 10.44
N CYS A 5 -24.41 13.11 9.63
CA CYS A 5 -24.86 11.73 9.67
C CYS A 5 -23.85 10.90 8.88
N ILE A 6 -22.95 10.24 9.61
CA ILE A 6 -21.88 9.39 9.09
C ILE A 6 -22.32 7.95 9.33
N CYS A 7 -22.28 7.11 8.29
CA CYS A 7 -22.50 5.68 8.39
C CYS A 7 -21.23 4.94 7.96
N ARG A 8 -20.59 4.23 8.88
CA ARG A 8 -19.41 3.41 8.62
C ARG A 8 -19.76 1.95 8.83
N LEU A 9 -19.79 1.21 7.74
CA LEU A 9 -20.07 -0.22 7.69
C LEU A 9 -18.90 -0.98 7.07
N ALA A 10 -17.68 -0.42 7.20
CA ALA A 10 -16.49 -1.04 6.64
C ALA A 10 -16.21 -2.41 7.28
N GLY A 11 -15.91 -3.42 6.47
CA GLY A 11 -15.58 -4.77 6.93
C GLY A 11 -16.70 -5.51 7.67
N CYS A 12 -17.96 -5.08 7.53
CA CYS A 12 -19.11 -5.64 8.23
C CYS A 12 -19.69 -6.91 7.58
N GLN A 13 -18.99 -7.50 6.61
CA GLN A 13 -19.44 -8.66 5.83
C GLN A 13 -20.81 -8.43 5.17
N LEU A 14 -21.06 -7.20 4.72
CA LEU A 14 -22.29 -6.87 4.02
C LEU A 14 -22.38 -7.64 2.71
N ILE A 15 -23.57 -8.14 2.44
CA ILE A 15 -23.96 -8.81 1.20
C ILE A 15 -24.98 -7.96 0.46
N GLU A 16 -25.30 -8.33 -0.78
CA GLU A 16 -26.25 -7.65 -1.66
C GLU A 16 -27.57 -7.24 -0.97
N ALA A 17 -28.18 -8.12 -0.18
CA ALA A 17 -29.44 -7.83 0.55
C ALA A 17 -29.32 -6.66 1.55
N SER A 18 -28.11 -6.37 2.03
CA SER A 18 -27.86 -5.22 2.91
C SER A 18 -27.94 -3.89 2.15
N CYS A 19 -27.63 -3.89 0.84
CA CYS A 19 -27.74 -2.70 0.00
C CYS A 19 -29.19 -2.26 -0.16
N GLU A 20 -30.17 -3.18 -0.18
CA GLU A 20 -31.60 -2.82 -0.32
C GLU A 20 -32.09 -1.91 0.83
N LEU A 21 -31.69 -2.23 2.06
CA LEU A 21 -32.01 -1.41 3.23
C LEU A 21 -31.34 -0.04 3.15
N LEU A 22 -30.09 0.01 2.69
CA LEU A 22 -29.34 1.27 2.53
C LEU A 22 -29.90 2.14 1.41
N VAL A 23 -30.40 1.56 0.33
CA VAL A 23 -31.09 2.29 -0.74
C VAL A 23 -32.31 3.02 -0.20
N SER A 24 -33.09 2.40 0.68
CA SER A 24 -34.24 3.05 1.31
C SER A 24 -33.82 4.26 2.16
N ALA A 25 -32.66 4.18 2.82
CA ALA A 25 -32.09 5.27 3.60
C ALA A 25 -31.52 6.39 2.71
N LEU A 26 -30.87 6.07 1.60
CA LEU A 26 -30.35 7.05 0.63
C LEU A 26 -31.47 7.76 -0.14
N SER A 27 -32.55 7.03 -0.41
CA SER A 27 -33.71 7.52 -1.18
C SER A 27 -34.72 8.30 -0.34
N SER A 28 -34.60 8.29 0.99
CA SER A 28 -35.54 8.94 1.90
C SER A 28 -35.34 10.45 1.93
N ASN A 29 -36.42 11.21 1.71
CA ASN A 29 -36.40 12.69 1.76
C ASN A 29 -35.97 13.24 3.13
N SER A 30 -36.16 12.44 4.18
CA SER A 30 -35.75 12.76 5.55
C SER A 30 -34.30 12.42 5.85
N SER A 31 -33.60 11.77 4.92
CA SER A 31 -32.21 11.38 5.09
C SER A 31 -31.31 12.61 5.18
N ASN A 32 -30.38 12.54 6.14
CA ASN A 32 -29.33 13.52 6.33
C ASN A 32 -27.94 12.88 6.15
N LEU A 33 -27.88 11.67 5.58
CA LEU A 33 -26.63 10.93 5.38
C LEU A 33 -25.69 11.73 4.46
N ARG A 34 -24.48 12.01 4.95
CA ARG A 34 -23.44 12.75 4.24
C ARG A 34 -22.22 11.90 3.91
N GLU A 35 -21.87 10.98 4.79
CA GLU A 35 -20.75 10.06 4.59
C GLU A 35 -21.24 8.62 4.70
N LEU A 36 -20.92 7.83 3.69
CA LEU A 36 -21.16 6.39 3.66
C LEU A 36 -19.85 5.69 3.32
N ASP A 37 -19.34 4.94 4.29
CA ASP A 37 -18.19 4.06 4.12
C ASP A 37 -18.66 2.61 4.17
N MET A 38 -18.55 1.92 3.04
CA MET A 38 -18.84 0.49 2.91
C MET A 38 -17.60 -0.30 2.48
N SER A 39 -16.41 0.23 2.72
CA SER A 39 -15.17 -0.40 2.28
C SER A 39 -15.04 -1.83 2.82
N ASN A 40 -14.37 -2.71 2.08
CA ASN A 40 -14.08 -4.09 2.46
C ASN A 40 -15.33 -4.96 2.71
N ASN A 41 -16.39 -4.74 1.92
CA ASN A 41 -17.56 -5.63 1.87
C ASN A 41 -17.66 -6.27 0.48
N ASP A 42 -18.01 -7.54 0.39
CA ASP A 42 -18.11 -8.27 -0.90
C ASP A 42 -19.41 -7.92 -1.65
N LEU A 43 -19.60 -6.63 -1.93
CA LEU A 43 -20.82 -6.10 -2.56
C LEU A 43 -20.94 -6.53 -4.02
N LYS A 44 -19.79 -6.59 -4.71
CA LYS A 44 -19.71 -6.83 -6.16
C LYS A 44 -20.50 -5.80 -6.96
N ASP A 45 -20.56 -5.99 -8.26
CA ASP A 45 -21.33 -5.10 -9.14
C ASP A 45 -22.82 -5.10 -8.82
N SER A 46 -23.41 -6.21 -8.37
CA SER A 46 -24.83 -6.27 -8.03
C SER A 46 -25.17 -5.36 -6.84
N GLY A 47 -24.38 -5.43 -5.76
CA GLY A 47 -24.55 -4.56 -4.60
C GLY A 47 -24.32 -3.08 -4.93
N VAL A 48 -23.32 -2.76 -5.76
CA VAL A 48 -23.07 -1.39 -6.22
C VAL A 48 -24.18 -0.88 -7.13
N LYS A 49 -24.74 -1.72 -8.02
CA LYS A 49 -25.90 -1.35 -8.85
C LYS A 49 -27.11 -0.99 -8.00
N LEU A 50 -27.39 -1.77 -6.96
CA LEU A 50 -28.46 -1.44 -6.01
C LEU A 50 -28.19 -0.10 -5.33
N LEU A 51 -26.99 0.09 -4.79
CA LEU A 51 -26.59 1.36 -4.17
C LEU A 51 -26.75 2.55 -5.14
N SER A 52 -26.35 2.36 -6.39
CA SER A 52 -26.42 3.37 -7.46
C SER A 52 -27.86 3.83 -7.70
N ALA A 53 -28.85 2.95 -7.59
CA ALA A 53 -30.26 3.34 -7.67
C ALA A 53 -30.66 4.33 -6.56
N GLY A 54 -30.09 4.18 -5.35
CA GLY A 54 -30.28 5.14 -4.25
C GLY A 54 -29.53 6.45 -4.47
N LEU A 55 -28.30 6.40 -5.02
CA LEU A 55 -27.50 7.59 -5.32
C LEU A 55 -28.12 8.46 -6.43
N GLY A 56 -28.77 7.84 -7.41
CA GLY A 56 -29.49 8.54 -8.48
C GLY A 56 -30.77 9.24 -8.01
N ASN A 57 -31.18 9.06 -6.74
CA ASN A 57 -32.35 9.74 -6.20
C ASN A 57 -32.08 11.25 -6.02
N PRO A 58 -32.94 12.16 -6.50
CA PRO A 58 -32.81 13.62 -6.34
C PRO A 58 -32.67 14.11 -4.90
N HIS A 59 -33.13 13.33 -3.92
CA HIS A 59 -33.05 13.66 -2.50
C HIS A 59 -31.78 13.14 -1.83
N CYS A 60 -30.97 12.35 -2.54
CA CYS A 60 -29.69 11.90 -2.04
C CYS A 60 -28.76 13.08 -1.78
N LYS A 61 -28.20 13.11 -0.57
CA LYS A 61 -27.43 14.22 0.01
C LYS A 61 -25.98 13.83 0.29
N LEU A 62 -25.56 12.68 -0.22
CA LEU A 62 -24.27 12.09 0.08
C LEU A 62 -23.13 12.94 -0.49
N GLU A 63 -22.15 13.23 0.34
CA GLU A 63 -20.97 14.05 0.04
C GLU A 63 -19.70 13.19 -0.04
N THR A 64 -19.65 12.11 0.73
CA THR A 64 -18.52 11.16 0.74
C THR A 64 -19.02 9.73 0.57
N LEU A 65 -18.44 9.03 -0.41
CA LEU A 65 -18.70 7.61 -0.67
C LEU A 65 -17.38 6.85 -0.73
N LYS A 66 -17.24 5.83 0.13
CA LYS A 66 -16.10 4.93 0.14
C LYS A 66 -16.53 3.50 -0.14
N LEU A 67 -16.00 2.96 -1.24
CA LEU A 67 -16.25 1.61 -1.72
C LEU A 67 -14.94 0.87 -1.94
N SER A 68 -13.91 1.16 -1.13
CA SER A 68 -12.62 0.51 -1.28
C SER A 68 -12.75 -1.00 -1.07
N GLY A 69 -12.10 -1.82 -1.90
CA GLY A 69 -12.08 -3.28 -1.72
C GLY A 69 -13.46 -3.93 -1.74
N CYS A 70 -14.40 -3.40 -2.55
CA CYS A 70 -15.79 -3.87 -2.61
C CYS A 70 -16.08 -4.87 -3.74
N GLY A 71 -15.05 -5.26 -4.49
CA GLY A 71 -15.20 -6.13 -5.66
C GLY A 71 -15.91 -5.44 -6.83
N VAL A 72 -15.75 -4.13 -6.95
CA VAL A 72 -16.33 -3.33 -8.05
C VAL A 72 -15.53 -3.58 -9.33
N THR A 73 -16.23 -3.88 -10.42
CA THR A 73 -15.66 -3.99 -11.77
C THR A 73 -16.32 -2.98 -12.70
N GLU A 74 -16.20 -3.17 -14.02
CA GLU A 74 -16.76 -2.29 -15.05
C GLU A 74 -18.26 -2.05 -14.87
N GLU A 75 -19.04 -3.12 -14.68
CA GLU A 75 -20.49 -2.99 -14.64
C GLU A 75 -20.97 -2.20 -13.41
N GLY A 76 -20.33 -2.38 -12.25
CA GLY A 76 -20.63 -1.64 -11.04
C GLY A 76 -20.18 -0.18 -11.15
N CYS A 77 -18.99 0.06 -11.71
CA CYS A 77 -18.47 1.40 -11.96
C CYS A 77 -19.36 2.19 -12.92
N ALA A 78 -19.80 1.57 -14.02
CA ALA A 78 -20.71 2.17 -15.00
C ALA A 78 -22.04 2.59 -14.35
N ALA A 79 -22.64 1.71 -13.54
CA ALA A 79 -23.88 2.00 -12.83
C ALA A 79 -23.71 3.16 -11.83
N LEU A 80 -22.60 3.16 -11.08
CA LEU A 80 -22.27 4.21 -10.12
C LEU A 80 -22.12 5.56 -10.80
N VAL A 81 -21.31 5.63 -11.86
CA VAL A 81 -21.10 6.86 -12.63
C VAL A 81 -22.41 7.34 -13.23
N SER A 82 -23.20 6.45 -13.82
CA SER A 82 -24.50 6.80 -14.41
C SER A 82 -25.43 7.43 -13.37
N ALA A 83 -25.52 6.85 -12.18
CA ALA A 83 -26.31 7.40 -11.07
C ALA A 83 -25.82 8.78 -10.65
N LEU A 84 -24.51 8.94 -10.46
CA LEU A 84 -23.92 10.22 -10.07
C LEU A 84 -24.07 11.31 -11.15
N ARG A 85 -24.23 10.95 -12.43
CA ARG A 85 -24.52 11.90 -13.52
C ARG A 85 -26.01 12.26 -13.63
N SER A 86 -26.90 11.40 -13.14
CA SER A 86 -28.35 11.60 -13.26
C SER A 86 -28.92 12.67 -12.32
N ASN A 87 -28.16 13.09 -11.31
CA ASN A 87 -28.52 14.09 -10.31
C ASN A 87 -27.33 15.04 -10.12
N PRO A 88 -27.49 16.37 -9.94
CA PRO A 88 -26.39 17.23 -9.47
C PRO A 88 -25.86 16.70 -8.14
N SER A 89 -24.85 15.85 -8.25
CA SER A 89 -24.33 15.07 -7.14
C SER A 89 -23.75 16.03 -6.10
N HIS A 90 -24.17 15.83 -4.84
CA HIS A 90 -23.51 16.47 -3.70
C HIS A 90 -22.14 15.85 -3.41
N LEU A 91 -21.79 14.75 -4.11
CA LEU A 91 -20.57 14.00 -3.87
C LEU A 91 -19.33 14.85 -4.16
N ARG A 92 -18.49 14.97 -3.13
CA ARG A 92 -17.21 15.67 -3.13
C ARG A 92 -16.05 14.68 -3.03
N GLU A 93 -16.25 13.54 -2.39
CA GLU A 93 -15.22 12.53 -2.21
C GLU A 93 -15.71 11.16 -2.67
N LEU A 94 -14.92 10.53 -3.54
CA LEU A 94 -15.13 9.17 -4.02
C LEU A 94 -13.85 8.37 -3.84
N ASP A 95 -13.97 7.27 -3.10
CA ASP A 95 -12.89 6.30 -2.91
C ASP A 95 -13.29 4.95 -3.51
N LEU A 96 -12.57 4.55 -4.56
CA LEU A 96 -12.72 3.26 -5.24
C LEU A 96 -11.46 2.39 -5.11
N SER A 97 -10.59 2.68 -4.14
CA SER A 97 -9.30 2.00 -3.96
C SER A 97 -9.46 0.47 -3.88
N ALA A 98 -8.46 -0.29 -4.33
CA ALA A 98 -8.44 -1.75 -4.25
C ALA A 98 -9.63 -2.45 -4.95
N ASN A 99 -10.19 -1.83 -5.99
CA ASN A 99 -11.14 -2.45 -6.91
C ASN A 99 -10.49 -2.64 -8.28
N ASP A 100 -10.80 -3.74 -8.96
CA ASP A 100 -10.22 -4.05 -10.28
C ASP A 100 -10.91 -3.23 -11.38
N LEU A 101 -10.58 -1.94 -11.46
CA LEU A 101 -11.21 -1.03 -12.40
C LEU A 101 -10.67 -1.22 -13.81
N GLY A 102 -9.35 -1.39 -14.00
CA GLY A 102 -8.77 -1.54 -15.35
C GLY A 102 -9.29 -0.49 -16.34
N ASP A 103 -9.97 -0.93 -17.41
CA ASP A 103 -10.56 -0.07 -18.45
C ASP A 103 -11.82 0.71 -17.99
N SER A 104 -12.44 0.31 -16.88
CA SER A 104 -13.62 0.96 -16.29
C SER A 104 -13.38 2.42 -15.89
N ILE A 105 -12.11 2.84 -15.83
CA ILE A 105 -11.70 4.23 -15.61
C ILE A 105 -12.30 5.18 -16.65
N GLN A 106 -12.66 4.68 -17.84
CA GLN A 106 -13.39 5.44 -18.86
C GLN A 106 -14.71 5.99 -18.34
N HIS A 107 -15.43 5.24 -17.49
CA HIS A 107 -16.66 5.74 -16.89
C HIS A 107 -16.39 6.86 -15.89
N VAL A 108 -15.39 6.71 -15.02
CA VAL A 108 -15.01 7.75 -14.07
C VAL A 108 -14.58 9.03 -14.81
N SER A 109 -13.82 8.89 -15.89
CA SER A 109 -13.40 9.98 -16.77
C SER A 109 -14.60 10.73 -17.37
N LEU A 110 -15.59 10.00 -17.92
CA LEU A 110 -16.85 10.60 -18.40
C LEU A 110 -17.62 11.36 -17.32
N GLY A 111 -17.53 10.92 -16.06
CA GLY A 111 -18.12 11.64 -14.94
C GLY A 111 -17.36 12.94 -14.63
N LEU A 112 -16.03 12.90 -14.61
CA LEU A 112 -15.17 14.06 -14.36
C LEU A 112 -15.27 15.15 -15.45
N GLU A 113 -15.55 14.77 -16.69
CA GLU A 113 -15.82 15.70 -17.80
C GLU A 113 -17.17 16.42 -17.65
N ASP A 114 -18.09 15.88 -16.86
CA ASP A 114 -19.43 16.43 -16.69
C ASP A 114 -19.42 17.55 -15.64
N SER A 115 -19.72 18.78 -16.05
CA SER A 115 -19.70 19.97 -15.17
C SER A 115 -20.63 19.90 -13.94
N ILE A 116 -21.60 18.98 -13.95
CA ILE A 116 -22.49 18.75 -12.81
C ILE A 116 -21.78 17.99 -11.68
N TRP A 117 -20.72 17.24 -12.00
CA TRP A 117 -19.89 16.57 -11.01
C TRP A 117 -18.97 17.58 -10.34
N ARG A 118 -19.18 17.76 -9.05
CA ARG A 118 -18.37 18.66 -8.22
C ARG A 118 -17.42 17.88 -7.32
N LEU A 119 -16.92 16.76 -7.84
CA LEU A 119 -15.98 15.90 -7.14
C LEU A 119 -14.67 16.66 -6.91
N GLU A 120 -14.26 16.72 -5.65
CA GLU A 120 -13.05 17.43 -5.20
C GLU A 120 -11.93 16.44 -4.88
N ILE A 121 -12.27 15.23 -4.42
CA ILE A 121 -11.33 14.19 -4.00
C ILE A 121 -11.67 12.88 -4.72
N LEU A 122 -10.69 12.35 -5.45
CA LEU A 122 -10.78 11.04 -6.10
C LEU A 122 -9.62 10.14 -5.66
N ARG A 123 -9.95 8.99 -5.08
CA ARG A 123 -8.96 7.98 -4.67
C ARG A 123 -9.14 6.69 -5.45
N LEU A 124 -8.09 6.33 -6.18
CA LEU A 124 -7.94 5.11 -6.97
C LEU A 124 -6.68 4.27 -6.64
N PRO A 125 -6.15 4.25 -5.40
CA PRO A 125 -5.07 3.34 -5.05
C PRO A 125 -5.34 1.87 -5.43
N GLY A 126 -4.36 1.20 -6.05
CA GLY A 126 -4.44 -0.25 -6.27
C GLY A 126 -5.59 -0.69 -7.17
N CYS A 127 -5.99 0.14 -8.12
CA CYS A 127 -7.11 -0.10 -9.04
C CYS A 127 -6.74 -0.84 -10.34
N LYS A 128 -5.50 -1.38 -10.40
CA LYS A 128 -4.88 -1.96 -11.60
C LYS A 128 -4.89 -1.02 -12.82
N LEU A 129 -4.74 0.28 -12.56
CA LEU A 129 -4.60 1.27 -13.62
C LEU A 129 -3.23 1.13 -14.29
N THR A 130 -3.20 1.46 -15.58
CA THR A 130 -2.00 1.36 -16.43
C THR A 130 -1.72 2.70 -17.12
N GLU A 131 -0.69 2.77 -17.96
CA GLU A 131 -0.43 3.91 -18.84
C GLU A 131 -1.67 4.36 -19.64
N ALA A 132 -2.44 3.41 -20.19
CA ALA A 132 -3.63 3.73 -20.98
C ALA A 132 -4.71 4.43 -20.14
N SER A 133 -4.81 4.08 -18.85
CA SER A 133 -5.71 4.74 -17.90
C SER A 133 -5.34 6.22 -17.70
N CYS A 134 -4.04 6.55 -17.75
CA CYS A 134 -3.59 7.94 -17.62
C CYS A 134 -3.99 8.80 -18.83
N GLU A 135 -4.01 8.25 -20.05
CA GLU A 135 -4.51 8.98 -21.23
C GLU A 135 -5.98 9.38 -21.05
N VAL A 136 -6.79 8.41 -20.61
CA VAL A 136 -8.22 8.60 -20.36
C VAL A 136 -8.47 9.62 -19.24
N LEU A 137 -7.68 9.58 -18.17
CA LEU A 137 -7.76 10.56 -17.07
C LEU A 137 -7.25 11.94 -17.49
N ALA A 138 -6.22 12.02 -18.31
CA ALA A 138 -5.67 13.29 -18.79
C ALA A 138 -6.73 14.09 -19.58
N SER A 139 -7.53 13.42 -20.42
CA SER A 139 -8.67 14.03 -21.12
C SER A 139 -9.65 14.65 -20.13
N ALA A 140 -10.11 13.88 -19.14
CA ALA A 140 -11.04 14.36 -18.14
C ALA A 140 -10.49 15.53 -17.32
N LEU A 141 -9.24 15.41 -16.87
CA LEU A 141 -8.58 16.44 -16.09
C LEU A 141 -8.43 17.74 -16.87
N SER A 142 -8.29 17.71 -18.19
CA SER A 142 -8.23 18.93 -19.01
C SER A 142 -9.54 19.75 -18.98
N SER A 143 -10.67 19.11 -18.64
CA SER A 143 -12.00 19.73 -18.61
C SER A 143 -12.53 19.95 -17.18
N SER A 144 -12.10 19.14 -16.22
CA SER A 144 -12.53 19.25 -14.82
C SER A 144 -12.02 20.54 -14.17
N SER A 145 -12.89 21.23 -13.43
CA SER A 145 -12.53 22.46 -12.70
C SER A 145 -12.60 22.32 -11.17
N HIS A 146 -13.14 21.20 -10.68
CA HIS A 146 -13.44 21.00 -9.26
C HIS A 146 -12.47 20.08 -8.53
N LEU A 147 -11.80 19.17 -9.24
CA LEU A 147 -10.88 18.24 -8.58
C LEU A 147 -9.72 19.00 -7.92
N ARG A 148 -9.41 18.61 -6.68
CA ARG A 148 -8.36 19.18 -5.83
C ARG A 148 -7.38 18.12 -5.33
N GLU A 149 -7.86 16.91 -5.07
CA GLU A 149 -7.04 15.77 -4.66
C GLU A 149 -7.23 14.59 -5.60
N LEU A 150 -6.11 14.07 -6.09
CA LEU A 150 -6.06 12.86 -6.89
C LEU A 150 -5.02 11.90 -6.32
N ASP A 151 -5.48 10.72 -5.92
CA ASP A 151 -4.62 9.63 -5.47
C ASP A 151 -4.68 8.46 -6.46
N LEU A 152 -3.53 8.17 -7.09
CA LEU A 152 -3.36 7.08 -8.04
C LEU A 152 -2.33 6.05 -7.55
N SER A 153 -2.03 6.02 -6.24
CA SER A 153 -1.01 5.15 -5.65
C SER A 153 -1.13 3.68 -6.06
N ASN A 154 -0.04 2.93 -6.07
CA ASN A 154 -0.03 1.47 -6.27
C ASN A 154 -0.68 1.03 -7.59
N ASN A 155 -0.51 1.82 -8.65
CA ASN A 155 -0.93 1.46 -10.01
C ASN A 155 0.29 1.46 -10.93
N ASP A 156 0.30 0.59 -11.94
CA ASP A 156 1.45 0.46 -12.84
C ASP A 156 1.41 1.52 -13.95
N LEU A 157 1.51 2.79 -13.57
CA LEU A 157 1.35 3.92 -14.49
C LEU A 157 2.58 4.12 -15.39
N LEU A 158 3.77 3.82 -14.86
CA LEU A 158 5.07 4.03 -15.53
C LEU A 158 5.32 5.51 -15.88
N ASP A 159 6.51 5.80 -16.40
CA ASP A 159 6.89 7.17 -16.76
C ASP A 159 6.03 7.77 -17.88
N SER A 160 5.64 6.93 -18.83
CA SER A 160 4.78 7.30 -19.95
C SER A 160 3.38 7.71 -19.51
N GLY A 161 2.78 7.00 -18.53
CA GLY A 161 1.48 7.35 -17.98
C GLY A 161 1.51 8.71 -17.26
N VAL A 162 2.53 8.97 -16.44
CA VAL A 162 2.67 10.27 -15.76
C VAL A 162 2.87 11.40 -16.77
N LYS A 163 3.64 11.16 -17.83
CA LYS A 163 3.80 12.14 -18.92
C LYS A 163 2.46 12.51 -19.57
N LEU A 164 1.59 11.54 -19.83
CA LEU A 164 0.24 11.77 -20.37
C LEU A 164 -0.64 12.55 -19.38
N LEU A 165 -0.61 12.16 -18.10
CA LEU A 165 -1.40 12.82 -17.04
C LEU A 165 -1.07 14.32 -16.94
N PHE A 166 0.21 14.67 -16.94
CA PHE A 166 0.65 16.07 -16.85
C PHE A 166 0.43 16.85 -18.15
N ALA A 167 0.39 16.19 -19.31
CA ALA A 167 -0.03 16.84 -20.56
C ALA A 167 -1.50 17.32 -20.48
N GLY A 168 -2.38 16.54 -19.82
CA GLY A 168 -3.76 16.93 -19.55
C GLY A 168 -3.89 18.06 -18.51
N LEU A 169 -3.07 18.02 -17.45
CA LEU A 169 -3.09 19.04 -16.39
C LEU A 169 -2.55 20.41 -16.84
N GLY A 170 -1.57 20.44 -17.75
CA GLY A 170 -0.87 21.67 -18.13
C GLY A 170 -1.74 22.78 -18.74
N ASN A 171 -2.90 22.43 -19.32
CA ASN A 171 -3.85 23.37 -19.92
C ASN A 171 -5.21 23.42 -19.20
N SER A 172 -5.28 22.88 -17.99
CA SER A 172 -6.55 22.61 -17.32
C SER A 172 -7.01 23.77 -16.41
N PRO A 173 -8.33 24.02 -16.27
CA PRO A 173 -8.88 24.82 -15.17
C PRO A 173 -8.80 24.09 -13.81
N CYS A 174 -8.42 22.81 -13.79
CA CYS A 174 -8.21 22.01 -12.60
C CYS A 174 -7.10 22.61 -11.75
N GLN A 175 -7.45 23.07 -10.55
CA GLN A 175 -6.50 23.57 -9.57
C GLN A 175 -6.11 22.43 -8.64
N LEU A 176 -5.45 21.40 -9.18
CA LEU A 176 -5.06 20.25 -8.38
C LEU A 176 -4.07 20.69 -7.29
N GLU A 177 -4.43 20.45 -6.03
CA GLU A 177 -3.68 20.84 -4.84
C GLU A 177 -2.88 19.65 -4.27
N VAL A 178 -3.42 18.44 -4.40
CA VAL A 178 -2.80 17.21 -3.87
C VAL A 178 -2.73 16.16 -4.97
N LEU A 179 -1.51 15.66 -5.22
CA LEU A 179 -1.27 14.54 -6.11
C LEU A 179 -0.45 13.46 -5.40
N ARG A 180 -0.99 12.25 -5.34
CA ARG A 180 -0.30 11.08 -4.78
C ARG A 180 -0.06 10.03 -5.86
N LEU A 181 1.22 9.74 -6.10
CA LEU A 181 1.73 8.69 -6.98
C LEU A 181 2.65 7.66 -6.27
N PRO A 182 2.47 7.32 -4.98
CA PRO A 182 3.28 6.27 -4.37
C PRO A 182 3.24 4.93 -5.10
N GLY A 183 4.40 4.34 -5.37
CA GLY A 183 4.45 2.98 -5.92
C GLY A 183 3.87 2.87 -7.34
N CYS A 184 4.02 3.92 -8.15
CA CYS A 184 3.52 3.97 -9.52
C CYS A 184 4.52 3.49 -10.59
N LYS A 185 5.62 2.86 -10.14
CA LYS A 185 6.76 2.42 -10.98
C LYS A 185 7.38 3.57 -11.78
N LEU A 186 7.50 4.73 -11.15
CA LEU A 186 8.14 5.90 -11.75
C LEU A 186 9.66 5.80 -11.60
N THR A 187 10.38 6.34 -12.57
CA THR A 187 11.84 6.44 -12.57
C THR A 187 12.29 7.90 -12.67
N GLU A 188 13.61 8.12 -12.77
CA GLU A 188 14.19 9.43 -13.07
C GLU A 188 13.57 10.12 -14.32
N ALA A 189 13.06 9.36 -15.29
CA ALA A 189 12.49 9.92 -16.52
C ALA A 189 11.19 10.71 -16.28
N SER A 190 10.37 10.31 -15.28
CA SER A 190 9.19 11.09 -14.88
C SER A 190 9.54 12.46 -14.30
N CYS A 191 10.73 12.60 -13.71
CA CYS A 191 11.10 13.79 -12.95
C CYS A 191 11.27 15.03 -13.82
N GLU A 192 11.56 14.89 -15.12
CA GLU A 192 11.61 16.03 -16.05
C GLU A 192 10.22 16.69 -16.20
N VAL A 193 9.18 15.87 -16.38
CA VAL A 193 7.80 16.34 -16.54
C VAL A 193 7.28 16.90 -15.22
N LEU A 194 7.55 16.21 -14.11
CA LEU A 194 7.18 16.66 -12.77
C LEU A 194 7.86 18.00 -12.40
N ALA A 195 9.15 18.15 -12.68
CA ALA A 195 9.88 19.39 -12.44
C ALA A 195 9.33 20.55 -13.28
N SER A 196 8.98 20.27 -14.54
CA SER A 196 8.32 21.25 -15.43
C SER A 196 6.96 21.68 -14.87
N ALA A 197 6.18 20.73 -14.34
CA ALA A 197 4.90 21.00 -13.71
C ALA A 197 5.03 21.80 -12.41
N LEU A 198 6.01 21.50 -11.56
CA LEU A 198 6.31 22.30 -10.35
C LEU A 198 6.74 23.72 -10.69
N SER A 199 7.42 23.90 -11.83
CA SER A 199 7.87 25.21 -12.30
C SER A 199 6.76 26.06 -12.93
N SER A 200 5.64 25.44 -13.34
CA SER A 200 4.53 26.14 -14.01
C SER A 200 3.24 26.17 -13.19
N SER A 201 3.06 25.24 -12.25
CA SER A 201 1.88 25.13 -11.40
C SER A 201 1.97 26.04 -10.18
N SER A 202 0.91 26.81 -9.95
CA SER A 202 0.75 27.67 -8.76
C SER A 202 -0.20 27.08 -7.71
N HIS A 203 -0.75 25.88 -7.95
CA HIS A 203 -1.81 25.32 -7.11
C HIS A 203 -1.37 24.07 -6.34
N LEU A 204 -0.40 23.30 -6.84
CA LEU A 204 0.02 22.06 -6.16
C LEU A 204 0.69 22.38 -4.81
N ARG A 205 0.11 21.86 -3.73
CA ARG A 205 0.55 22.01 -2.34
C ARG A 205 1.17 20.74 -1.80
N GLU A 206 0.69 19.57 -2.21
CA GLU A 206 1.22 18.27 -1.79
C GLU A 206 1.54 17.39 -2.99
N LEU A 207 2.75 16.84 -2.99
CA LEU A 207 3.21 15.86 -3.95
C LEU A 207 3.84 14.68 -3.21
N ASP A 208 3.23 13.52 -3.35
CA ASP A 208 3.78 12.26 -2.84
C ASP A 208 4.25 11.40 -4.00
N LEU A 209 5.56 11.18 -4.07
CA LEU A 209 6.21 10.30 -5.06
C LEU A 209 6.90 9.11 -4.38
N SER A 210 6.59 8.86 -3.11
CA SER A 210 7.24 7.82 -2.34
C SER A 210 7.21 6.49 -3.07
N ASN A 211 8.18 5.61 -2.82
CA ASN A 211 8.18 4.27 -3.35
C ASN A 211 8.30 4.16 -4.87
N ASN A 212 9.03 5.09 -5.48
CA ASN A 212 9.38 5.08 -6.90
C ASN A 212 10.90 5.17 -7.03
N ASP A 213 11.48 4.59 -8.08
CA ASP A 213 12.93 4.46 -8.22
C ASP A 213 13.50 5.73 -8.90
N LEU A 214 13.33 6.88 -8.25
CA LEU A 214 13.65 8.20 -8.80
C LEU A 214 15.15 8.49 -8.85
N LEU A 215 15.91 7.92 -7.91
CA LEU A 215 17.36 8.11 -7.76
C LEU A 215 17.76 9.59 -7.53
N ASP A 216 19.05 9.83 -7.31
CA ASP A 216 19.57 11.19 -7.15
C ASP A 216 19.41 12.05 -8.42
N SER A 217 19.52 11.43 -9.59
CA SER A 217 19.32 12.05 -10.90
C SER A 217 17.90 12.62 -11.06
N GLY A 218 16.87 11.85 -10.71
CA GLY A 218 15.49 12.32 -10.72
C GLY A 218 15.24 13.40 -9.67
N VAL A 219 15.75 13.20 -8.44
CA VAL A 219 15.64 14.20 -7.37
C VAL A 219 16.32 15.52 -7.74
N LYS A 220 17.43 15.48 -8.47
CA LYS A 220 18.11 16.68 -8.99
C LYS A 220 17.23 17.45 -9.96
N LEU A 221 16.50 16.77 -10.85
CA LEU A 221 15.52 17.40 -11.74
C LEU A 221 14.37 18.03 -10.94
N LEU A 222 13.79 17.29 -10.00
CA LEU A 222 12.74 17.81 -9.10
C LEU A 222 13.21 19.03 -8.32
N SER A 223 14.44 19.00 -7.81
CA SER A 223 15.07 20.11 -7.07
C SER A 223 15.17 21.37 -7.92
N ALA A 224 15.49 21.23 -9.22
CA ALA A 224 15.50 22.37 -10.14
C ALA A 224 14.10 23.01 -10.28
N GLY A 225 13.04 22.19 -10.32
CA GLY A 225 11.66 22.67 -10.33
C GLY A 225 11.23 23.32 -9.01
N LEU A 226 11.61 22.73 -7.87
CA LEU A 226 11.33 23.24 -6.53
C LEU A 226 12.03 24.60 -6.27
N GLY A 227 13.24 24.77 -6.80
CA GLY A 227 14.01 26.00 -6.70
C GLY A 227 13.47 27.17 -7.52
N ASN A 228 12.44 26.97 -8.35
CA ASN A 228 11.82 28.03 -9.15
C ASN A 228 10.76 28.82 -8.35
N SER A 229 10.79 30.16 -8.48
CA SER A 229 9.92 31.10 -7.74
C SER A 229 8.39 30.89 -7.79
N PRO A 230 7.76 30.37 -8.87
CA PRO A 230 6.31 30.13 -8.88
C PRO A 230 5.88 28.88 -8.09
N CYS A 231 6.82 28.01 -7.71
CA CYS A 231 6.49 26.76 -7.03
C CYS A 231 5.86 27.05 -5.64
N GLN A 232 4.65 26.52 -5.43
CA GLN A 232 3.85 26.70 -4.22
C GLN A 232 3.80 25.44 -3.34
N LEU A 233 4.62 24.44 -3.63
CA LEU A 233 4.61 23.15 -2.95
C LEU A 233 4.95 23.31 -1.46
N GLU A 234 4.13 22.72 -0.60
CA GLU A 234 4.24 22.77 0.86
C GLU A 234 4.68 21.42 1.45
N ILE A 235 4.29 20.31 0.83
CA ILE A 235 4.58 18.95 1.28
C ILE A 235 5.17 18.16 0.11
N LEU A 236 6.36 17.61 0.31
CA LEU A 236 7.02 16.72 -0.64
C LEU A 236 7.40 15.42 0.07
N ARG A 237 6.92 14.29 -0.44
CA ARG A 237 7.28 12.97 0.07
C ARG A 237 8.03 12.17 -0.98
N LEU A 238 9.21 11.68 -0.58
CA LEU A 238 10.17 10.94 -1.38
C LEU A 238 10.65 9.71 -0.61
N ALA A 239 9.83 9.16 0.29
CA ALA A 239 10.22 7.98 1.06
C ALA A 239 10.48 6.80 0.12
N PHE A 240 11.47 5.95 0.37
CA PHE A 240 11.82 4.82 -0.53
C PHE A 240 12.09 5.21 -2.00
N CYS A 241 12.73 6.36 -2.24
CA CYS A 241 13.06 6.84 -3.59
C CYS A 241 14.50 6.61 -4.03
N GLU A 242 15.26 5.82 -3.27
CA GLU A 242 16.69 5.55 -3.51
C GLU A 242 17.54 6.84 -3.55
N VAL A 243 17.18 7.81 -2.70
CA VAL A 243 17.89 9.09 -2.58
C VAL A 243 19.14 8.92 -1.72
N THR A 244 20.27 9.42 -2.17
CA THR A 244 21.54 9.42 -1.43
C THR A 244 21.96 10.83 -1.00
N GLU A 245 23.21 10.98 -0.55
CA GLU A 245 23.80 12.27 -0.23
C GLU A 245 23.73 13.28 -1.39
N GLU A 246 23.85 12.81 -2.65
CA GLU A 246 23.84 13.68 -3.85
C GLU A 246 22.45 14.32 -4.09
N GLY A 247 21.38 13.52 -4.02
CA GLY A 247 20.01 14.01 -4.14
C GLY A 247 19.65 14.93 -2.97
N CYS A 248 20.09 14.60 -1.75
CA CYS A 248 19.92 15.46 -0.59
C CYS A 248 20.62 16.82 -0.74
N ALA A 249 21.83 16.85 -1.33
CA ALA A 249 22.54 18.09 -1.63
C ALA A 249 21.77 18.94 -2.65
N SER A 250 21.16 18.31 -3.66
CA SER A 250 20.33 19.00 -4.65
C SER A 250 19.08 19.63 -4.01
N LEU A 251 18.39 18.87 -3.14
CA LEU A 251 17.23 19.37 -2.38
C LEU A 251 17.62 20.52 -1.46
N ALA A 252 18.71 20.39 -0.71
CA ALA A 252 19.21 21.44 0.17
C ALA A 252 19.55 22.73 -0.59
N SER A 253 20.07 22.61 -1.82
CA SER A 253 20.32 23.76 -2.70
C SER A 253 19.01 24.44 -3.12
N ALA A 254 18.00 23.66 -3.52
CA ALA A 254 16.69 24.18 -3.93
C ALA A 254 15.96 24.91 -2.79
N LEU A 255 16.04 24.37 -1.57
CA LEU A 255 15.45 24.97 -0.36
C LEU A 255 16.11 26.30 0.05
N LYS A 256 17.36 26.53 -0.36
CA LYS A 256 18.08 27.80 -0.15
C LYS A 256 17.78 28.82 -1.26
N SER A 257 17.65 28.36 -2.50
CA SER A 257 17.53 29.25 -3.67
C SER A 257 16.15 29.91 -3.76
N ASN A 258 15.11 29.21 -3.33
CA ASN A 258 13.77 29.73 -3.17
C ASN A 258 13.48 29.67 -1.67
N PRO A 259 13.05 30.76 -0.98
CA PRO A 259 12.45 30.66 0.34
C PRO A 259 11.13 29.88 0.20
N SER A 260 11.30 28.57 0.01
CA SER A 260 10.32 27.68 -0.57
C SER A 260 9.10 27.67 0.32
N HIS A 261 7.93 27.46 -0.28
CA HIS A 261 6.71 27.19 0.49
C HIS A 261 6.78 25.85 1.22
N LEU A 262 7.83 25.05 1.00
CA LEU A 262 7.98 23.71 1.53
C LEU A 262 8.11 23.75 3.06
N ARG A 263 7.15 23.13 3.72
CA ARG A 263 7.03 22.98 5.17
C ARG A 263 7.32 21.57 5.62
N GLU A 264 7.05 20.57 4.78
CA GLU A 264 7.29 19.16 5.10
C GLU A 264 8.04 18.46 3.97
N LEU A 265 9.15 17.83 4.35
CA LEU A 265 9.96 16.99 3.47
C LEU A 265 10.13 15.62 4.13
N ASP A 266 9.63 14.59 3.47
CA ASP A 266 9.80 13.20 3.89
C ASP A 266 10.80 12.48 2.99
N LEU A 267 11.94 12.14 3.58
CA LEU A 267 13.03 11.36 3.00
C LEU A 267 13.25 10.05 3.79
N SER A 268 12.27 9.61 4.59
CA SER A 268 12.40 8.35 5.32
C SER A 268 12.70 7.17 4.39
N TYR A 269 13.40 6.16 4.91
CA TYR A 269 13.81 4.99 4.14
C TYR A 269 14.63 5.30 2.86
N ASN A 270 15.45 6.36 2.93
CA ASN A 270 16.50 6.66 1.95
C ASN A 270 17.89 6.61 2.60
N HIS A 271 18.94 6.95 1.84
CA HIS A 271 20.31 7.00 2.34
C HIS A 271 20.89 8.42 2.33
N PRO A 272 20.35 9.38 3.10
CA PRO A 272 20.82 10.76 3.07
C PRO A 272 22.29 10.91 3.50
N GLY A 273 22.84 9.92 4.20
CA GLY A 273 24.21 9.91 4.74
C GLY A 273 24.50 11.08 5.68
N ASP A 274 25.71 11.11 6.26
CA ASP A 274 26.08 12.18 7.20
C ASP A 274 26.16 13.53 6.46
N SER A 275 26.61 13.52 5.21
CA SER A 275 26.82 14.75 4.46
C SER A 275 25.50 15.38 4.00
N GLY A 276 24.54 14.57 3.52
CA GLY A 276 23.21 15.04 3.14
C GLY A 276 22.39 15.50 4.34
N LEU A 277 22.43 14.75 5.46
CA LEU A 277 21.78 15.17 6.71
C LEU A 277 22.29 16.53 7.19
N ARG A 278 23.61 16.74 7.16
CA ARG A 278 24.21 18.03 7.53
C ARG A 278 23.75 19.16 6.62
N LEU A 279 23.67 18.92 5.30
CA LEU A 279 23.24 19.93 4.33
C LEU A 279 21.76 20.32 4.52
N LEU A 280 20.88 19.33 4.72
CA LEU A 280 19.46 19.56 4.96
C LEU A 280 19.21 20.23 6.31
N SER A 281 19.92 19.79 7.37
CA SER A 281 19.81 20.40 8.71
C SER A 281 20.31 21.84 8.73
N ALA A 282 21.40 22.16 8.05
CA ALA A 282 21.86 23.53 7.89
C ALA A 282 20.85 24.42 7.13
N GLY A 283 20.01 23.82 6.28
CA GLY A 283 18.89 24.51 5.64
C GLY A 283 17.82 24.94 6.64
N LEU A 284 17.54 24.12 7.67
CA LEU A 284 16.57 24.43 8.73
C LEU A 284 17.03 25.59 9.65
N GLU A 285 18.33 25.83 9.74
CA GLU A 285 18.90 26.95 10.51
C GLU A 285 18.83 28.28 9.73
N ASP A 286 18.55 28.26 8.43
CA ASP A 286 18.44 29.46 7.60
C ASP A 286 17.13 30.21 7.94
N PRO A 287 17.19 31.51 8.32
CA PRO A 287 16.00 32.31 8.64
C PRO A 287 14.98 32.44 7.49
N HIS A 288 15.41 32.17 6.26
CA HIS A 288 14.56 32.22 5.07
C HIS A 288 13.96 30.85 4.70
N CYS A 289 14.40 29.76 5.34
CA CYS A 289 13.79 28.44 5.18
C CYS A 289 12.46 28.35 5.94
N ARG A 290 11.45 27.74 5.32
CA ARG A 290 10.13 27.50 5.94
C ARG A 290 9.89 26.04 6.29
N LEU A 291 10.89 25.18 6.13
CA LEU A 291 10.75 23.76 6.39
C LEU A 291 10.57 23.56 7.91
N GLU A 292 9.40 23.06 8.29
CA GLU A 292 9.00 22.82 9.69
C GLU A 292 9.25 21.37 10.10
N LYS A 293 9.16 20.45 9.14
CA LYS A 293 9.28 19.01 9.36
C LYS A 293 10.20 18.38 8.32
N LEU A 294 11.23 17.72 8.81
CA LEU A 294 12.12 16.88 8.03
C LEU A 294 12.08 15.47 8.59
N ASN A 295 11.60 14.51 7.82
CA ASN A 295 11.65 13.09 8.18
C ASN A 295 12.78 12.39 7.40
N VAL A 296 13.69 11.76 8.13
CA VAL A 296 14.83 10.99 7.60
C VAL A 296 14.98 9.66 8.34
N GLU A 297 13.91 9.22 9.03
CA GLU A 297 13.92 7.98 9.81
C GLU A 297 14.13 6.75 8.92
N HIS A 298 14.65 5.67 9.54
CA HIS A 298 14.90 4.38 8.88
C HIS A 298 15.83 4.46 7.66
N GLY A 299 16.73 5.44 7.64
CA GLY A 299 17.79 5.52 6.64
C GLY A 299 19.03 4.69 6.99
N GLY A 300 19.80 4.28 5.97
CA GLY A 300 21.06 3.53 6.15
C GLY A 300 21.51 2.82 4.88
N GLN A 301 22.73 2.26 4.83
CA GLN A 301 23.24 1.61 3.60
C GLN A 301 22.34 0.47 3.09
N TYR A 302 21.52 -0.12 3.97
CA TYR A 302 20.56 -1.16 3.61
C TYR A 302 19.38 -0.67 2.76
N THR A 303 19.16 0.65 2.66
CA THR A 303 18.13 1.26 1.78
C THR A 303 18.60 1.44 0.34
N ILE A 304 19.90 1.26 0.06
CA ILE A 304 20.50 1.27 -1.31
C ILE A 304 20.24 -0.08 -2.02
N LYS A 305 19.34 -0.91 -1.49
CA LYS A 305 19.00 -2.20 -2.10
C LYS A 305 17.93 -1.95 -3.16
N HIS A 306 18.08 -2.54 -4.34
CA HIS A 306 17.07 -2.46 -5.37
C HIS A 306 15.91 -3.44 -5.13
N GLY A 307 14.74 -3.10 -5.67
CA GLY A 307 13.55 -3.96 -5.61
C GLY A 307 13.04 -4.20 -4.19
N LEU A 308 12.46 -5.38 -3.92
CA LEU A 308 11.78 -5.67 -2.66
C LEU A 308 12.69 -5.64 -1.42
N ARG A 309 13.99 -5.84 -1.60
CA ARG A 309 14.96 -5.86 -0.50
C ARG A 309 15.13 -4.47 0.16
N LYS A 310 14.66 -3.39 -0.48
CA LYS A 310 14.62 -2.04 0.11
C LYS A 310 13.65 -1.92 1.29
N TYR A 311 12.64 -2.81 1.36
CA TYR A 311 11.73 -2.89 2.49
C TYR A 311 12.21 -3.87 3.58
N GLY A 312 13.50 -4.22 3.59
CA GLY A 312 14.08 -5.12 4.57
C GLY A 312 13.69 -4.75 6.00
N CYS A 313 13.10 -5.69 6.73
CA CYS A 313 12.69 -5.51 8.11
C CYS A 313 13.37 -6.53 9.03
N ASP A 314 13.75 -6.07 10.22
CA ASP A 314 14.31 -6.92 11.26
C ASP A 314 13.18 -7.50 12.10
N LEU A 315 13.14 -8.83 12.18
CA LEU A 315 12.11 -9.60 12.86
C LEU A 315 12.73 -10.50 13.93
N THR A 316 12.00 -10.73 15.00
CA THR A 316 12.39 -11.63 16.10
C THR A 316 11.23 -12.53 16.50
N LEU A 317 11.49 -13.81 16.74
CA LEU A 317 10.48 -14.77 17.17
C LEU A 317 10.08 -14.51 18.62
N ASP A 318 8.79 -14.44 18.90
CA ASP A 318 8.26 -14.16 20.25
C ASP A 318 8.23 -15.44 21.09
N PRO A 319 9.07 -15.56 22.14
CA PRO A 319 9.09 -16.72 23.03
C PRO A 319 7.77 -16.92 23.79
N ASN A 320 6.93 -15.89 23.91
CA ASN A 320 5.64 -15.97 24.59
C ASN A 320 4.55 -16.62 23.73
N THR A 321 4.73 -16.66 22.41
CA THR A 321 3.80 -17.34 21.49
C THR A 321 4.24 -18.76 21.16
N ALA A 322 5.54 -19.05 21.22
CA ALA A 322 6.12 -20.32 20.81
C ALA A 322 5.52 -21.55 21.53
N HIS A 323 5.08 -22.54 20.76
CA HIS A 323 4.67 -23.84 21.29
C HIS A 323 5.80 -24.52 22.09
N ARG A 324 5.45 -25.36 23.06
CA ARG A 324 6.42 -26.00 23.97
C ARG A 324 7.40 -26.92 23.26
N ASN A 325 7.09 -27.48 22.10
CA ASN A 325 8.05 -28.29 21.33
C ASN A 325 9.04 -27.46 20.50
N LEU A 326 8.94 -26.13 20.52
CA LEU A 326 9.79 -25.26 19.71
C LEU A 326 10.89 -24.65 20.55
N SER A 327 12.14 -24.87 20.17
CA SER A 327 13.30 -24.21 20.78
C SER A 327 13.74 -23.04 19.92
N LEU A 328 13.78 -21.85 20.53
CA LEU A 328 14.31 -20.63 19.92
C LEU A 328 15.82 -20.48 20.19
N SER A 329 16.56 -20.09 19.17
CA SER A 329 18.02 -19.88 19.21
C SER A 329 18.45 -18.72 18.30
N GLU A 330 19.76 -18.42 18.27
CA GLU A 330 20.32 -17.35 17.42
C GLU A 330 19.62 -16.00 17.66
N GLU A 331 19.55 -15.57 18.93
CA GLU A 331 18.86 -14.33 19.33
C GLU A 331 17.39 -14.31 18.90
N ASN A 332 16.71 -15.45 19.04
CA ASN A 332 15.32 -15.67 18.60
C ASN A 332 15.10 -15.49 17.09
N ARG A 333 16.13 -15.71 16.27
CA ARG A 333 16.00 -15.67 14.81
C ARG A 333 15.83 -17.05 14.18
N LYS A 334 16.05 -18.10 14.96
CA LYS A 334 15.87 -19.49 14.53
C LYS A 334 14.97 -20.26 15.47
N VAL A 335 14.08 -21.05 14.91
CA VAL A 335 13.25 -22.00 15.64
C VAL A 335 13.52 -23.42 15.16
N THR A 336 13.64 -24.35 16.12
CA THR A 336 13.83 -25.77 15.83
C THR A 336 12.84 -26.60 16.62
N TRP A 337 12.23 -27.57 15.96
CA TRP A 337 11.37 -28.54 16.63
C TRP A 337 12.20 -29.51 17.50
N ARG A 338 11.72 -29.81 18.71
CA ARG A 338 12.35 -30.70 19.69
C ARG A 338 11.34 -31.73 20.21
N ILE A 339 11.84 -32.93 20.48
CA ILE A 339 11.05 -34.00 21.13
C ILE A 339 10.72 -33.63 22.58
N GLU A 340 11.67 -32.97 23.25
CA GLU A 340 11.51 -32.53 24.64
C GLU A 340 10.85 -31.15 24.68
N GLU A 341 9.82 -31.03 25.52
CA GLU A 341 9.14 -29.75 25.75
C GLU A 341 10.09 -28.75 26.43
N GLN A 342 10.10 -27.53 25.90
CA GLN A 342 10.84 -26.40 26.42
C GLN A 342 10.12 -25.84 27.65
N LEU A 343 10.93 -25.47 28.66
CA LEU A 343 10.48 -24.95 29.94
C LEU A 343 10.08 -23.47 29.87
N TYR A 344 9.22 -23.11 28.92
CA TYR A 344 8.69 -21.76 28.85
C TYR A 344 7.67 -21.49 29.97
N PRO A 345 7.64 -20.28 30.53
CA PRO A 345 6.58 -19.85 31.44
C PRO A 345 5.21 -19.93 30.79
N ASP A 346 4.17 -20.23 31.57
CA ASP A 346 2.79 -20.15 31.10
C ASP A 346 2.47 -18.72 30.64
N HIS A 347 1.83 -18.60 29.47
CA HIS A 347 1.48 -17.32 28.87
C HIS A 347 0.20 -17.45 28.04
N PRO A 348 -0.75 -16.51 28.11
CA PRO A 348 -2.04 -16.60 27.40
C PRO A 348 -1.89 -16.63 25.87
N GLU A 349 -0.85 -16.01 25.31
CA GLU A 349 -0.58 -15.98 23.87
C GLU A 349 0.12 -17.24 23.34
N ARG A 350 0.46 -18.21 24.20
CA ARG A 350 1.22 -19.40 23.82
C ARG A 350 0.34 -20.37 23.04
N PHE A 351 0.79 -20.77 21.85
CA PHE A 351 0.14 -21.85 21.12
C PHE A 351 0.23 -23.16 21.91
N GLN A 352 -0.90 -23.88 22.02
CA GLN A 352 -1.02 -25.10 22.82
C GLN A 352 -1.09 -26.39 21.99
N ASP A 353 -1.59 -26.31 20.75
CA ASP A 353 -1.94 -27.49 19.97
C ASP A 353 -1.13 -27.67 18.68
N PHE A 354 -0.61 -26.56 18.14
CA PHE A 354 0.15 -26.54 16.91
C PHE A 354 1.56 -26.01 17.17
N ASP A 355 2.56 -26.67 16.57
CA ASP A 355 3.98 -26.34 16.67
C ASP A 355 4.32 -25.05 15.91
N GLN A 356 3.86 -23.91 16.45
CA GLN A 356 3.92 -22.60 15.81
C GLN A 356 4.47 -21.51 16.72
N VAL A 357 4.96 -20.45 16.09
CA VAL A 357 5.44 -19.23 16.74
C VAL A 357 5.14 -18.02 15.83
N LEU A 358 4.84 -16.88 16.44
CA LEU A 358 4.77 -15.58 15.76
C LEU A 358 6.02 -14.75 16.07
N CYS A 359 6.33 -13.80 15.20
CA CYS A 359 7.29 -12.74 15.50
C CYS A 359 6.70 -11.72 16.48
N SER A 360 7.56 -10.97 17.14
CA SER A 360 7.18 -9.97 18.13
C SER A 360 6.65 -8.69 17.47
N GLU A 361 7.14 -8.39 16.27
CA GLU A 361 6.86 -7.18 15.52
C GLU A 361 5.53 -7.28 14.77
N GLY A 362 4.61 -6.35 15.05
CA GLY A 362 3.38 -6.17 14.29
C GLY A 362 3.61 -5.24 13.11
N LEU A 363 3.33 -5.72 11.90
CA LEU A 363 3.62 -5.03 10.65
C LEU A 363 2.36 -4.35 10.10
N SER A 364 2.42 -3.03 9.93
CA SER A 364 1.35 -2.21 9.34
C SER A 364 1.81 -1.37 8.15
N GLY A 365 3.00 -1.66 7.62
CA GLY A 365 3.61 -0.97 6.49
C GLY A 365 4.12 -1.95 5.43
N ARG A 366 5.00 -1.47 4.55
CA ARG A 366 5.72 -2.32 3.61
C ARG A 366 6.90 -2.98 4.30
N CYS A 367 7.00 -4.30 4.25
CA CYS A 367 8.08 -5.03 4.91
C CYS A 367 8.42 -6.28 4.09
N TYR A 368 9.71 -6.50 3.92
CA TYR A 368 10.30 -7.62 3.22
C TYR A 368 11.24 -8.40 4.13
N TRP A 369 11.04 -9.70 4.24
CA TRP A 369 11.92 -10.58 4.98
C TRP A 369 12.08 -11.91 4.24
N GLU A 370 13.17 -12.60 4.53
CA GLU A 370 13.46 -13.90 3.95
C GLU A 370 13.57 -14.93 5.07
N VAL A 371 13.07 -16.14 4.83
CA VAL A 371 13.23 -17.28 5.73
C VAL A 371 13.83 -18.45 4.98
N GLU A 372 14.63 -19.21 5.70
CA GLU A 372 15.24 -20.45 5.24
C GLU A 372 14.83 -21.60 6.16
N TRP A 373 14.54 -22.78 5.61
CA TRP A 373 14.15 -23.95 6.40
C TRP A 373 15.03 -25.18 6.13
N SER A 374 15.01 -26.10 7.09
CA SER A 374 15.62 -27.42 6.97
C SER A 374 14.61 -28.53 7.28
N GLY A 375 14.79 -29.71 6.67
CA GLY A 375 13.92 -30.87 6.85
C GLY A 375 12.84 -30.95 5.77
N ARG A 376 11.65 -31.49 6.10
CA ARG A 376 10.63 -31.88 5.11
C ARG A 376 9.71 -30.75 4.63
N GLY A 377 9.71 -29.60 5.31
CA GLY A 377 8.83 -28.49 4.95
C GLY A 377 8.68 -27.46 6.05
N ALA A 378 7.92 -26.42 5.76
CA ALA A 378 7.54 -25.35 6.70
C ALA A 378 6.20 -24.75 6.27
N HIS A 379 5.44 -24.17 7.21
CA HIS A 379 4.39 -23.21 6.84
C HIS A 379 4.85 -21.83 7.27
N ILE A 380 4.88 -20.89 6.34
CA ILE A 380 5.37 -19.54 6.59
C ILE A 380 4.32 -18.56 6.09
N GLY A 381 3.99 -17.58 6.91
CA GLY A 381 2.96 -16.63 6.57
C GLY A 381 2.93 -15.44 7.50
N VAL A 382 1.79 -14.76 7.47
CA VAL A 382 1.45 -13.70 8.41
C VAL A 382 0.07 -13.97 8.99
N ALA A 383 -0.15 -13.54 10.23
CA ALA A 383 -1.45 -13.66 10.88
C ALA A 383 -1.79 -12.41 11.69
N TYR A 384 -3.07 -12.19 11.88
CA TYR A 384 -3.57 -11.28 12.90
C TYR A 384 -3.18 -11.73 14.30
N LYS A 385 -3.03 -10.77 15.23
CA LYS A 385 -2.60 -11.09 16.60
C LYS A 385 -3.62 -12.00 17.28
N GLY A 386 -4.90 -11.78 17.01
CA GLY A 386 -6.02 -12.53 17.57
C GLY A 386 -6.26 -13.92 16.97
N ILE A 387 -5.26 -14.54 16.31
CA ILE A 387 -5.34 -15.95 15.91
C ILE A 387 -5.52 -16.85 17.15
N ASN A 388 -6.36 -17.88 17.06
CA ASN A 388 -6.68 -18.71 18.21
C ASN A 388 -5.43 -19.50 18.67
N ARG A 389 -5.18 -19.53 19.98
CA ARG A 389 -3.99 -20.15 20.60
C ARG A 389 -4.21 -21.61 20.98
N SER A 390 -5.45 -22.09 20.95
CA SER A 390 -5.83 -23.42 21.43
C SER A 390 -6.91 -24.06 20.56
N GLY A 391 -7.03 -25.38 20.65
CA GLY A 391 -7.88 -26.20 19.80
C GLY A 391 -7.15 -26.67 18.55
N ARG A 392 -7.65 -27.75 17.95
CA ARG A 392 -7.16 -28.30 16.67
C ARG A 392 -8.09 -27.97 15.51
N GLY A 393 -8.90 -26.93 15.68
CA GLY A 393 -9.83 -26.44 14.64
C GLY A 393 -9.08 -25.65 13.57
N ASP A 394 -9.80 -25.33 12.48
CA ASP A 394 -9.24 -24.56 11.38
C ASP A 394 -8.77 -23.15 11.77
N ASP A 395 -9.26 -22.59 12.88
CA ASP A 395 -9.07 -21.21 13.31
C ASP A 395 -7.74 -20.94 14.07
N SER A 396 -7.02 -21.99 14.46
CA SER A 396 -5.85 -21.95 15.36
C SER A 396 -4.50 -22.22 14.67
N GLY A 397 -4.52 -22.60 13.38
CA GLY A 397 -3.33 -22.87 12.57
C GLY A 397 -2.98 -21.75 11.58
N LEU A 398 -1.68 -21.50 11.38
CA LEU A 398 -1.15 -20.83 10.20
C LEU A 398 -1.45 -21.74 8.99
N GLY A 399 -2.43 -21.32 8.19
CA GLY A 399 -2.94 -22.09 7.07
C GLY A 399 -4.47 -22.05 7.04
N PRO A 400 -5.16 -22.93 7.77
CA PRO A 400 -6.61 -23.03 7.71
C PRO A 400 -7.34 -21.81 8.29
N SER A 401 -6.67 -20.97 9.09
CA SER A 401 -7.31 -19.84 9.75
C SER A 401 -7.75 -18.77 8.74
N ASP A 402 -8.92 -18.19 8.98
CA ASP A 402 -9.41 -16.99 8.30
C ASP A 402 -8.65 -15.71 8.72
N LYS A 403 -7.77 -15.83 9.72
CA LYS A 403 -6.91 -14.78 10.25
C LYS A 403 -5.45 -14.89 9.78
N ALA A 404 -5.14 -15.80 8.86
CA ALA A 404 -3.78 -16.05 8.41
C ALA A 404 -3.67 -16.17 6.88
N TRP A 405 -2.53 -15.72 6.35
CA TRP A 405 -2.13 -15.84 4.95
C TRP A 405 -0.83 -16.61 4.91
N CYS A 406 -0.88 -17.83 4.41
CA CYS A 406 0.22 -18.77 4.61
C CYS A 406 0.60 -19.49 3.32
N LEU A 407 1.90 -19.63 3.12
CA LEU A 407 2.47 -20.50 2.10
C LEU A 407 2.99 -21.77 2.79
N VAL A 408 2.58 -22.92 2.27
CA VAL A 408 2.97 -24.24 2.74
C VAL A 408 3.95 -24.84 1.75
N PHE A 409 5.04 -25.35 2.29
CA PHE A 409 6.11 -25.99 1.55
C PHE A 409 6.26 -27.42 2.05
N TRP A 410 6.22 -28.37 1.12
CA TRP A 410 6.47 -29.77 1.40
C TRP A 410 7.18 -30.41 0.22
N ASP A 411 8.39 -30.92 0.45
CA ASP A 411 9.34 -31.35 -0.58
C ASP A 411 9.53 -30.29 -1.68
N ASP A 412 8.99 -30.50 -2.90
CA ASP A 412 9.08 -29.58 -4.04
C ASP A 412 7.74 -28.89 -4.39
N HIS A 413 6.75 -28.99 -3.51
CA HIS A 413 5.40 -28.46 -3.74
C HIS A 413 5.13 -27.21 -2.90
N TYR A 414 4.62 -26.18 -3.58
CA TYR A 414 4.16 -24.93 -2.98
C TYR A 414 2.63 -24.92 -2.98
N SER A 415 2.01 -24.61 -1.85
CA SER A 415 0.56 -24.44 -1.78
C SER A 415 0.19 -23.26 -0.90
N ALA A 416 -0.65 -22.37 -1.41
CA ALA A 416 -1.14 -21.19 -0.73
C ALA A 416 -2.43 -21.49 0.04
N TRP A 417 -2.46 -21.12 1.32
CA TRP A 417 -3.62 -21.19 2.18
C TRP A 417 -4.20 -19.80 2.42
N LEU A 418 -5.51 -19.67 2.17
CA LEU A 418 -6.31 -18.50 2.53
C LEU A 418 -7.74 -18.93 2.83
N ASN A 419 -8.29 -18.51 3.97
CA ASN A 419 -9.69 -18.72 4.36
C ASN A 419 -10.16 -20.18 4.14
N LYS A 420 -9.45 -21.11 4.77
CA LYS A 420 -9.68 -22.57 4.69
C LYS A 420 -9.53 -23.21 3.30
N LYS A 421 -9.09 -22.44 2.30
CA LYS A 421 -8.90 -22.95 0.94
C LYS A 421 -7.42 -23.10 0.65
N LEU A 422 -7.05 -24.31 0.23
CA LEU A 422 -5.72 -24.63 -0.28
C LEU A 422 -5.69 -24.49 -1.80
N THR A 423 -4.71 -23.75 -2.31
CA THR A 423 -4.45 -23.58 -3.74
C THR A 423 -3.05 -24.06 -4.06
N THR A 424 -2.92 -25.10 -4.89
CA THR A 424 -1.62 -25.58 -5.36
C THR A 424 -1.00 -24.56 -6.31
N ILE A 425 0.27 -24.21 -6.08
CA ILE A 425 1.02 -23.29 -6.92
C ILE A 425 1.89 -24.12 -7.87
N PRO A 426 1.85 -23.84 -9.19
CA PRO A 426 2.73 -24.49 -10.15
C PRO A 426 4.20 -24.26 -9.77
N SER A 427 4.99 -25.34 -9.71
CA SER A 427 6.40 -25.22 -9.35
C SER A 427 7.15 -24.45 -10.45
N PRO A 428 7.86 -23.35 -10.14
CA PRO A 428 8.62 -22.62 -11.13
C PRO A 428 9.83 -23.46 -11.60
N PHE A 429 10.22 -23.31 -12.87
CA PHE A 429 11.36 -24.01 -13.50
C PHE A 429 12.75 -23.71 -12.89
N SER A 430 12.80 -23.03 -11.74
CA SER A 430 14.02 -22.61 -11.06
C SER A 430 14.58 -23.73 -10.15
N PRO A 431 15.91 -23.79 -9.91
CA PRO A 431 16.54 -24.80 -9.06
C PRO A 431 15.91 -24.86 -7.66
N PRO A 432 15.92 -26.02 -6.98
CA PRO A 432 15.37 -26.16 -5.64
C PRO A 432 16.06 -25.18 -4.68
N SER A 433 15.27 -24.52 -3.84
CA SER A 433 15.74 -23.59 -2.81
C SER A 433 14.86 -23.75 -1.59
N ASN A 434 15.48 -23.83 -0.42
CA ASN A 434 14.79 -23.88 0.86
C ASN A 434 14.63 -22.47 1.46
N ARG A 435 14.61 -21.44 0.62
CA ARG A 435 14.51 -20.04 1.02
C ARG A 435 13.38 -19.34 0.27
N VAL A 436 12.53 -18.65 1.03
CA VAL A 436 11.43 -17.85 0.51
C VAL A 436 11.51 -16.42 1.04
N GLY A 437 11.25 -15.45 0.17
CA GLY A 437 11.06 -14.06 0.50
C GLY A 437 9.58 -13.74 0.61
N LEU A 438 9.22 -12.98 1.62
CA LEU A 438 7.87 -12.49 1.84
C LEU A 438 7.91 -10.97 1.73
N TYR A 439 6.95 -10.41 1.00
CA TYR A 439 6.73 -8.98 0.91
C TYR A 439 5.30 -8.68 1.33
N LEU A 440 5.14 -8.00 2.45
CA LEU A 440 3.89 -7.41 2.88
C LEU A 440 3.83 -5.98 2.32
N ASP A 441 2.80 -5.67 1.55
CA ASP A 441 2.39 -4.30 1.25
C ASP A 441 1.06 -4.06 1.97
N TRP A 442 1.16 -3.70 3.26
CA TRP A 442 -0.02 -3.54 4.11
C TRP A 442 -1.00 -2.48 3.57
N PRO A 443 -0.56 -1.29 3.11
CA PRO A 443 -1.45 -0.29 2.50
C PRO A 443 -2.11 -0.77 1.20
N ALA A 444 -1.40 -1.49 0.35
CA ALA A 444 -1.98 -2.06 -0.87
C ALA A 444 -2.80 -3.33 -0.60
N GLY A 445 -2.78 -3.85 0.63
CA GLY A 445 -3.54 -5.04 0.99
C GLY A 445 -2.97 -6.33 0.39
N THR A 446 -1.66 -6.41 0.19
CA THR A 446 -1.05 -7.60 -0.45
C THR A 446 0.01 -8.27 0.41
N VAL A 447 0.07 -9.60 0.33
CA VAL A 447 1.20 -10.40 0.82
C VAL A 447 1.68 -11.27 -0.33
N SER A 448 2.90 -11.00 -0.77
CA SER A 448 3.53 -11.67 -1.90
C SER A 448 4.66 -12.58 -1.44
N PHE A 449 4.77 -13.75 -2.06
CA PHE A 449 5.78 -14.76 -1.77
C PHE A 449 6.67 -14.96 -2.98
N TYR A 450 7.96 -15.13 -2.73
CA TYR A 450 8.99 -15.25 -3.75
C TYR A 450 9.93 -16.39 -3.42
N LYS A 451 10.21 -17.26 -4.37
CA LYS A 451 11.33 -18.20 -4.28
C LYS A 451 12.62 -17.40 -4.40
N VAL A 452 13.52 -17.56 -3.43
CA VAL A 452 14.81 -16.87 -3.42
C VAL A 452 15.87 -17.85 -3.93
N CYS A 453 16.43 -17.57 -5.10
CA CYS A 453 17.56 -18.31 -5.65
C CYS A 453 18.73 -17.35 -5.85
N SER A 454 19.73 -17.43 -4.97
CA SER A 454 20.81 -16.44 -4.90
C SER A 454 20.26 -15.01 -4.74
N ASP A 455 20.48 -14.14 -5.72
CA ASP A 455 19.97 -12.76 -5.73
C ASP A 455 18.68 -12.57 -6.54
N THR A 456 18.14 -13.64 -7.12
CA THR A 456 16.94 -13.58 -7.95
C THR A 456 15.70 -13.93 -7.12
N LEU A 457 14.66 -13.10 -7.23
CA LEU A 457 13.34 -13.33 -6.66
C LEU A 457 12.39 -13.80 -7.75
N THR A 458 11.93 -15.05 -7.67
CA THR A 458 10.89 -15.59 -8.56
C THR A 458 9.56 -15.53 -7.83
N HIS A 459 8.60 -14.74 -8.32
CA HIS A 459 7.26 -14.67 -7.73
C HIS A 459 6.58 -16.05 -7.71
N LEU A 460 5.98 -16.38 -6.57
CA LEU A 460 5.24 -17.63 -6.35
C LEU A 460 3.74 -17.37 -6.26
N HIS A 461 3.34 -16.43 -5.41
CA HIS A 461 1.94 -16.16 -5.13
C HIS A 461 1.76 -14.80 -4.46
N THR A 462 0.62 -14.15 -4.71
CA THR A 462 0.21 -12.94 -3.99
C THR A 462 -1.22 -13.10 -3.50
N PHE A 463 -1.40 -12.95 -2.19
CA PHE A 463 -2.72 -12.73 -1.61
C PHE A 463 -3.09 -11.26 -1.73
N HIS A 464 -4.35 -11.01 -2.06
CA HIS A 464 -4.96 -9.68 -2.07
C HIS A 464 -6.09 -9.68 -1.04
N THR A 465 -6.08 -8.70 -0.15
CA THR A 465 -7.03 -8.54 0.95
C THR A 465 -6.96 -7.11 1.46
N THR A 466 -7.68 -6.76 2.52
CA THR A 466 -7.46 -5.47 3.20
C THR A 466 -7.25 -5.77 4.67
N PHE A 467 -6.09 -5.36 5.16
CA PHE A 467 -5.71 -5.62 6.53
C PHE A 467 -6.40 -4.62 7.46
N THR A 468 -6.93 -5.13 8.57
CA THR A 468 -7.68 -4.33 9.56
C THR A 468 -6.88 -4.04 10.81
N GLU A 469 -5.83 -4.81 11.05
CA GLU A 469 -4.88 -4.65 12.15
C GLU A 469 -3.46 -5.04 11.69
N PRO A 470 -2.41 -4.73 12.48
CA PRO A 470 -1.06 -5.16 12.17
C PRO A 470 -0.94 -6.68 12.03
N LEU A 471 -0.12 -7.11 11.09
CA LEU A 471 0.15 -8.51 10.80
C LEU A 471 1.45 -8.97 11.45
N TYR A 472 1.42 -10.18 12.01
CA TYR A 472 2.56 -10.79 12.68
C TYR A 472 3.08 -11.94 11.80
N PRO A 473 4.34 -11.87 11.32
CA PRO A 473 4.98 -12.99 10.64
C PRO A 473 4.97 -14.23 11.52
N GLY A 474 4.60 -15.36 10.95
CA GLY A 474 4.40 -16.61 11.68
C GLY A 474 5.00 -17.79 10.95
N MET A 475 5.40 -18.79 11.74
CA MET A 475 5.93 -20.04 11.21
C MET A 475 5.41 -21.25 11.97
N PHE A 476 4.99 -22.26 11.21
CA PHE A 476 4.73 -23.63 11.68
C PHE A 476 5.94 -24.49 11.33
N VAL A 477 6.45 -25.24 12.32
CA VAL A 477 7.65 -26.06 12.17
C VAL A 477 7.28 -27.53 12.31
N TRP A 478 7.53 -28.30 11.24
CA TRP A 478 7.29 -29.73 11.23
C TRP A 478 8.25 -30.50 12.14
N CYS A 479 7.87 -31.74 12.47
CA CYS A 479 8.72 -32.63 13.26
C CYS A 479 10.11 -32.78 12.63
N HIS A 480 11.16 -32.62 13.45
CA HIS A 480 12.57 -32.66 13.03
C HIS A 480 12.98 -31.59 11.99
N SER A 481 12.21 -30.51 11.85
CA SER A 481 12.54 -29.36 11.00
C SER A 481 13.01 -28.15 11.80
N SER A 482 13.61 -27.19 11.09
CA SER A 482 13.93 -25.86 11.63
C SER A 482 13.65 -24.78 10.61
N VAL A 483 13.39 -23.55 11.08
CA VAL A 483 13.16 -22.37 10.25
C VAL A 483 13.98 -21.22 10.85
N SER A 484 14.66 -20.46 9.99
CA SER A 484 15.50 -19.32 10.37
C SER A 484 15.08 -18.07 9.60
N LEU A 485 15.00 -16.94 10.29
CA LEU A 485 14.90 -15.61 9.70
C LEU A 485 16.27 -15.21 9.13
N CYS A 486 16.35 -15.04 7.81
CA CYS A 486 17.59 -14.66 7.14
C CYS A 486 17.88 -13.17 7.39
N GLN A 487 19.17 -12.80 7.48
CA GLN A 487 19.54 -11.39 7.36
C GLN A 487 19.43 -11.00 5.89
N VAL A 488 18.53 -10.09 5.58
CA VAL A 488 18.46 -9.50 4.25
C VAL A 488 19.65 -8.54 4.13
N GLY A 489 20.77 -8.97 3.53
CA GLY A 489 21.86 -8.08 3.13
C GLY A 489 23.23 -8.25 3.80
N VAL A 490 23.57 -9.42 4.37
CA VAL A 490 24.99 -9.77 4.58
C VAL A 490 25.41 -10.69 3.43
N PRO A 491 26.50 -10.39 2.69
CA PRO A 491 27.05 -11.35 1.75
C PRO A 491 27.31 -12.65 2.50
N VAL A 492 26.84 -13.78 1.96
CA VAL A 492 27.26 -15.09 2.46
C VAL A 492 28.79 -15.09 2.37
N SER A 493 29.46 -15.02 3.52
CA SER A 493 30.89 -15.27 3.56
C SER A 493 31.07 -16.72 3.12
N ASN A 494 31.50 -16.93 1.89
CA ASN A 494 32.02 -18.21 1.45
C ASN A 494 33.23 -18.53 2.32
N THR A 495 33.01 -19.21 3.44
CA THR A 495 34.05 -19.97 4.12
C THR A 495 34.26 -21.24 3.30
N THR A 496 35.35 -21.22 2.54
CA THR A 496 36.00 -22.38 1.92
C THR A 496 36.22 -23.52 2.88
#